data_AF-A0A969WSB7-F1
#
_entry.id   AF-A0A969WSB7-F1
#
_cell.length_a   1.000
_cell.length_b   1.000
_cell.length_c   1.000
_cell.angle_alpha   90.00
_cell.angle_beta   90.00
_cell.angle_gamma   90.00
#
_symmetry.space_group_name_H-M   'P 1'
#
loop_
_entity.id
_entity.type
_entity.pdbx_description
1 polymer ?
#
loop_
_entity_poly.entity_id
_entity_poly.type
_entity_poly.pdbx_seq_one_letter_code
_entity_poly.pdbx_strand_id
1 'polypeptide(L)'
;MDYTFFNFLELVGSLGLFLYGMKIMSEGLQKIAGEQLRGILAAMTRNRVMGVFTGILITALIQSSSATTVMVVSFVNAGLLNLAQSIGVIMGANVGTTVTAWMISLFGFGKFSISIVSIPLLGIGLPLIFSAKSKRKSLGEFIFGFAFLFLGLDLLKSSMPDLQNNPEVLAFVSGFSDLGFLSTLIFLVIGTVLTVIVQSSSATVAITLI
;
A
#
# COMPACT_ATOMS: atom_id res chain seq x y z
N MET A 1 -13.11 -25.56 -13.44
CA MET A 1 -12.73 -25.88 -12.04
C MET A 1 -13.72 -25.13 -11.17
N ASP A 2 -14.60 -25.84 -10.47
CA ASP A 2 -15.61 -25.20 -9.62
C ASP A 2 -14.91 -24.42 -8.51
N TYR A 3 -15.11 -23.11 -8.47
CA TYR A 3 -14.59 -22.25 -7.41
C TYR A 3 -15.27 -22.66 -6.11
N THR A 4 -14.58 -23.45 -5.29
CA THR A 4 -15.17 -23.99 -4.06
C THR A 4 -15.27 -22.91 -2.99
N PHE A 5 -16.16 -23.11 -2.02
CA PHE A 5 -16.22 -22.26 -0.83
C PHE A 5 -14.86 -22.14 -0.11
N PHE A 6 -14.02 -23.17 -0.19
CA PHE A 6 -12.66 -23.15 0.35
C PHE A 6 -11.75 -22.16 -0.39
N ASN A 7 -11.82 -22.11 -1.73
CA ASN A 7 -11.06 -21.14 -2.54
C ASN A 7 -11.47 -19.70 -2.20
N PHE A 8 -12.75 -19.46 -1.96
CA PHE A 8 -13.24 -18.15 -1.51
C PHE A 8 -12.68 -17.77 -0.14
N LEU A 9 -12.66 -18.71 0.82
CA LEU A 9 -12.03 -18.50 2.13
C LEU A 9 -10.53 -18.24 2.02
N GLU A 10 -9.83 -18.93 1.12
CA GLU A 10 -8.40 -18.74 0.85
C GLU A 10 -8.13 -17.34 0.26
N LEU A 11 -8.96 -16.86 -0.66
CA LEU A 11 -8.90 -15.49 -1.19
C LEU A 11 -9.11 -14.44 -0.09
N VAL A 12 -10.11 -14.61 0.77
CA VAL A 12 -10.38 -13.68 1.88
C VAL A 12 -9.24 -13.74 2.93
N GLY A 13 -8.74 -14.93 3.23
CA GLY A 13 -7.63 -15.14 4.16
C GLY A 13 -6.32 -14.52 3.69
N SER A 14 -5.98 -14.72 2.41
CA SER A 14 -4.80 -14.11 1.78
C SER A 14 -4.91 -12.58 1.70
N LEU A 15 -6.10 -12.04 1.41
CA LEU A 15 -6.37 -10.60 1.53
C LEU A 15 -6.16 -10.12 2.97
N GLY A 16 -6.68 -10.83 3.96
CA GLY A 16 -6.48 -10.49 5.37
C GLY A 16 -5.00 -10.45 5.76
N LEU A 17 -4.22 -11.44 5.29
CA LEU A 17 -2.79 -11.52 5.54
C LEU A 17 -2.02 -10.36 4.86
N PHE A 18 -2.38 -10.03 3.61
CA PHE A 18 -1.85 -8.89 2.86
C PHE A 18 -2.15 -7.55 3.57
N LEU A 19 -3.41 -7.31 3.95
CA LEU A 19 -3.85 -6.11 4.66
C LEU A 19 -3.17 -5.98 6.02
N TYR A 20 -3.03 -7.08 6.76
CA TYR A 20 -2.36 -7.09 8.05
C TYR A 20 -0.86 -6.81 7.93
N GLY A 21 -0.19 -7.39 6.93
CA GLY A 21 1.19 -7.08 6.59
C GLY A 21 1.42 -5.60 6.33
N MET A 22 0.56 -4.99 5.50
CA MET A 22 0.57 -3.54 5.25
C MET A 22 0.40 -2.73 6.54
N LYS A 23 -0.52 -3.12 7.43
CA LYS A 23 -0.75 -2.42 8.70
C LYS A 23 0.49 -2.45 9.60
N ILE A 24 1.05 -3.64 9.88
CA ILE A 24 2.25 -3.76 10.75
C ILE A 24 3.42 -3.00 10.13
N MET A 25 3.65 -3.15 8.81
CA MET A 25 4.71 -2.44 8.11
C MET A 25 4.61 -0.93 8.30
N SER A 26 3.39 -0.39 8.16
CA SER A 26 3.10 1.04 8.35
C SER A 26 3.35 1.47 9.79
N GLU A 27 2.90 0.71 10.80
CA GLU A 27 3.14 0.99 12.21
C GLU A 27 4.64 0.95 12.57
N GLY A 28 5.38 -0.03 12.03
CA GLY A 28 6.83 -0.15 12.22
C GLY A 28 7.58 1.04 11.65
N LEU A 29 7.25 1.47 10.42
CA LEU A 29 7.82 2.68 9.82
C LEU A 29 7.46 3.96 10.58
N GLN A 30 6.21 4.08 11.03
CA GLN A 30 5.76 5.23 11.82
C GLN A 30 6.54 5.35 13.14
N LYS A 31 6.77 4.25 13.86
CA LYS A 31 7.57 4.24 15.10
C LYS A 31 9.03 4.61 14.86
N ILE A 32 9.60 4.22 13.70
CA ILE A 32 10.96 4.64 13.30
C ILE A 32 11.01 6.13 12.97
N ALA A 33 9.96 6.68 12.34
CA ALA A 33 9.88 8.07 11.91
C ALA A 33 9.51 9.07 13.03
N GLY A 34 8.86 8.61 14.12
CA GLY A 34 8.21 9.46 15.13
C GLY A 34 9.10 10.48 15.86
N GLU A 35 10.42 10.24 15.97
CA GLU A 35 11.35 11.20 16.63
C GLU A 35 11.68 12.43 15.76
N GLN A 36 11.26 12.49 14.49
CA GLN A 36 11.75 13.49 13.53
C GLN A 36 10.80 14.66 13.23
N LEU A 37 9.73 14.87 14.02
CA LEU A 37 8.73 15.92 13.75
C LEU A 37 9.33 17.31 13.49
N ARG A 38 10.37 17.72 14.24
CA ARG A 38 11.06 19.00 14.02
C ARG A 38 11.82 19.05 12.69
N GLY A 39 12.48 17.96 12.31
CA GLY A 39 13.22 17.86 11.04
C GLY A 39 12.28 17.82 9.84
N ILE A 40 11.14 17.14 9.99
CA ILE A 40 10.06 17.10 8.99
C ILE A 40 9.52 18.51 8.74
N LEU A 41 9.17 19.25 9.80
CA LEU A 41 8.66 20.63 9.67
C LEU A 41 9.69 21.57 9.03
N ALA A 42 10.97 21.45 9.41
CA ALA A 42 12.04 22.24 8.82
C ALA A 42 12.24 21.92 7.31
N ALA A 43 12.09 20.66 6.91
CA ALA A 43 12.16 20.27 5.51
C ALA A 43 10.96 20.78 4.69
N MET A 44 9.75 20.68 5.25
CA MET A 44 8.51 21.15 4.60
C MET A 44 8.49 22.65 4.33
N THR A 45 9.09 23.46 5.21
CA THR A 45 9.04 24.92 5.12
C THR A 45 10.15 25.53 4.25
N ARG A 46 11.21 24.76 3.93
CA ARG A 46 12.41 25.27 3.25
C ARG A 46 12.15 25.85 1.85
N ASN A 47 11.48 25.11 0.98
CA ASN A 47 11.05 25.56 -0.35
C ASN A 47 10.00 24.59 -0.94
N ARG A 48 9.34 24.99 -2.03
CA ARG A 48 8.26 24.19 -2.66
C ARG A 48 8.70 22.80 -3.09
N VAL A 49 9.91 22.67 -3.64
CA VAL A 49 10.47 21.38 -4.10
C VAL A 49 10.69 20.44 -2.92
N MET A 50 11.24 20.96 -1.82
CA MET A 50 11.39 20.17 -0.60
C MET A 50 10.06 19.81 0.03
N GLY A 51 9.07 20.71 0.00
CA GLY A 51 7.70 20.38 0.40
C GLY A 51 7.17 19.15 -0.33
N VAL A 52 7.31 19.10 -1.66
CA VAL A 52 6.92 17.94 -2.49
C VAL A 52 7.70 16.69 -2.08
N PHE A 53 9.03 16.75 -2.02
CA PHE A 53 9.85 15.59 -1.64
C PHE A 53 9.51 15.07 -0.24
N THR A 54 9.30 15.96 0.72
CA THR A 54 8.88 15.58 2.08
C THR A 54 7.50 14.93 2.07
N GLY A 55 6.55 15.43 1.27
CA GLY A 55 5.25 14.80 1.07
C GLY A 55 5.34 13.38 0.47
N ILE A 56 6.20 13.21 -0.54
CA ILE A 56 6.49 11.90 -1.16
C ILE A 56 7.03 10.95 -0.11
N LEU A 57 8.09 11.33 0.59
CA LEU A 57 8.76 10.47 1.56
C LEU A 57 7.85 10.09 2.72
N ILE A 58 7.15 11.06 3.31
CA ILE A 58 6.25 10.78 4.44
C ILE A 58 5.13 9.86 4.01
N THR A 59 4.52 10.09 2.85
CA THR A 59 3.43 9.22 2.39
C THR A 59 3.93 7.85 1.97
N ALA A 60 5.10 7.75 1.35
CA ALA A 60 5.71 6.47 1.04
C ALA A 60 6.06 5.66 2.31
N LEU A 61 6.48 6.34 3.39
CA LEU A 61 6.82 5.71 4.66
C LEU A 61 5.58 5.35 5.48
N ILE A 62 4.61 6.26 5.60
CA ILE A 62 3.38 6.06 6.38
C ILE A 62 2.39 5.18 5.61
N GLN A 63 2.50 5.13 4.28
CA GLN A 63 1.57 4.48 3.33
C GLN A 63 0.11 4.95 3.41
N SER A 64 -0.13 6.10 4.05
CA SER A 64 -1.46 6.70 4.16
C SER A 64 -1.40 8.18 3.79
N SER A 65 -1.85 8.49 2.56
CA SER A 65 -1.99 9.89 2.11
C SER A 65 -3.05 10.65 2.89
N SER A 66 -4.10 9.97 3.38
CA SER A 66 -5.09 10.53 4.29
C SER A 66 -4.45 10.98 5.60
N ALA A 67 -3.60 10.15 6.21
CA ALA A 67 -2.87 10.52 7.42
C ALA A 67 -1.90 11.70 7.17
N THR A 68 -1.17 11.69 6.05
CA THR A 68 -0.31 12.82 5.66
C THR A 68 -1.11 14.12 5.50
N THR A 69 -2.29 14.05 4.87
CA THR A 69 -3.16 15.22 4.65
C THR A 69 -3.67 15.77 5.98
N VAL A 70 -4.17 14.91 6.88
CA VAL A 70 -4.62 15.30 8.22
C VAL A 70 -3.49 15.97 9.01
N MET A 71 -2.28 15.44 8.93
CA MET A 71 -1.10 16.03 9.56
C MET A 71 -0.80 17.42 9.00
N VAL A 72 -0.78 17.58 7.67
CA VAL A 72 -0.52 18.87 7.01
C VAL A 72 -1.59 19.90 7.38
N VAL A 73 -2.88 19.53 7.37
CA VAL A 73 -3.98 20.40 7.82
C VAL A 73 -3.80 20.80 9.28
N SER A 74 -3.38 19.87 10.15
CA SER A 74 -3.10 20.18 11.56
C SER A 74 -1.96 21.18 11.72
N PHE A 75 -0.90 21.07 10.91
CA PHE A 75 0.21 22.03 10.92
C PHE A 75 -0.18 23.40 10.40
N VAL A 76 -1.08 23.48 9.41
CA VAL A 76 -1.64 24.76 8.96
C VAL A 76 -2.48 25.40 10.06
N ASN A 77 -3.34 24.62 10.72
CA ASN A 77 -4.16 25.11 11.82
C ASN A 77 -3.33 25.56 13.03
N ALA A 78 -2.19 24.90 13.28
CA ALA A 78 -1.23 25.29 14.32
C ALA A 78 -0.33 26.49 13.92
N GLY A 79 -0.47 27.03 12.70
CA GLY A 79 0.36 28.13 12.19
C GLY A 79 1.80 27.73 11.85
N LEU A 80 2.10 26.42 11.80
CA LEU A 80 3.42 25.88 11.50
C LEU A 80 3.71 25.81 9.99
N LEU A 81 2.65 25.75 9.17
CA LEU A 81 2.70 25.81 7.71
C LEU A 81 1.69 26.84 7.21
N ASN A 82 2.01 27.52 6.11
CA ASN A 82 1.01 28.29 5.37
C ASN A 82 0.36 27.46 4.26
N LEU A 83 -0.75 27.96 3.71
CA LEU A 83 -1.52 27.29 2.66
C LEU A 83 -0.67 26.99 1.40
N ALA A 84 0.24 27.88 1.04
CA ALA A 84 1.10 27.69 -0.14
C ALA A 84 2.12 26.56 0.08
N GLN A 85 2.67 26.43 1.29
CA GLN A 85 3.56 25.33 1.67
C GLN A 85 2.80 24.00 1.73
N SER A 86 1.58 23.98 2.27
CA SER A 86 0.78 22.75 2.35
C SER A 86 0.45 22.16 0.99
N ILE A 87 0.23 23.00 -0.04
CA ILE A 87 -0.01 22.51 -1.42
C ILE A 87 1.15 21.65 -1.91
N GLY A 88 2.40 22.11 -1.69
CA GLY A 88 3.59 21.35 -2.08
C GLY A 88 3.64 19.97 -1.40
N VAL A 89 3.39 19.93 -0.10
CA VAL A 89 3.39 18.67 0.66
C VAL A 89 2.27 17.74 0.21
N ILE A 90 1.05 18.25 -0.04
CA ILE A 90 -0.09 17.47 -0.51
C ILE A 90 0.16 16.89 -1.91
N MET A 91 0.70 17.69 -2.83
CA MET A 91 1.09 17.19 -4.16
C MET A 91 2.12 16.07 -4.05
N GLY A 92 3.11 16.24 -3.16
CA GLY A 92 4.06 15.19 -2.83
C GLY A 92 3.40 13.93 -2.28
N ALA A 93 2.44 14.08 -1.37
CA ALA A 93 1.72 12.95 -0.78
C ALA A 93 0.96 12.12 -1.82
N ASN A 94 0.31 12.79 -2.78
CA ASN A 94 -0.37 12.12 -3.88
C ASN A 94 0.61 11.30 -4.73
N VAL A 95 1.77 11.87 -5.06
CA VAL A 95 2.84 11.13 -5.76
C VAL A 95 3.39 9.99 -4.91
N GLY A 96 3.59 10.19 -3.60
CA GLY A 96 4.09 9.17 -2.67
C GLY A 96 3.19 7.94 -2.58
N THR A 97 1.88 8.09 -2.76
CA THR A 97 0.93 6.96 -2.78
C THR A 97 1.23 5.98 -3.92
N THR A 98 1.81 6.45 -5.02
CA THR A 98 2.19 5.59 -6.16
C THR A 98 3.34 4.63 -5.84
N VAL A 99 4.14 4.91 -4.80
CA VAL A 99 5.27 4.05 -4.39
C VAL A 99 4.80 2.64 -4.05
N THR A 100 3.59 2.48 -3.49
CA THR A 100 3.05 1.14 -3.21
C THR A 100 2.81 0.35 -4.49
N ALA A 101 2.32 0.99 -5.56
CA ALA A 101 2.14 0.34 -6.86
C ALA A 101 3.48 -0.12 -7.46
N TRP A 102 4.51 0.73 -7.37
CA TRP A 102 5.88 0.38 -7.77
C TRP A 102 6.45 -0.77 -6.94
N MET A 103 6.24 -0.74 -5.63
CA MET A 103 6.67 -1.79 -4.72
C MET A 103 6.02 -3.14 -5.07
N ILE A 104 4.71 -3.15 -5.32
CA ILE A 104 3.98 -4.35 -5.72
C ILE A 104 4.40 -4.82 -7.13
N SER A 105 4.53 -3.91 -8.08
CA SER A 105 4.92 -4.25 -9.45
C SER A 105 6.32 -4.86 -9.53
N LEU A 106 7.29 -4.24 -8.86
CA LEU A 106 8.69 -4.66 -8.91
C LEU A 106 8.95 -5.91 -8.06
N PHE A 107 8.39 -5.96 -6.85
CA PHE A 107 8.70 -7.02 -5.89
C PHE A 107 7.61 -8.11 -5.84
N GLY A 108 6.36 -7.78 -6.10
CA GLY A 108 5.26 -8.75 -6.05
C GLY A 108 5.08 -9.57 -7.33
N PHE A 109 5.34 -8.97 -8.48
CA PHE A 109 5.19 -9.63 -9.80
C PHE A 109 6.50 -9.76 -10.59
N GLY A 110 7.61 -9.28 -10.05
CA GLY A 110 8.93 -9.41 -10.67
C GLY A 110 9.37 -10.87 -10.82
N LYS A 111 10.32 -11.13 -11.74
CA LYS A 111 10.92 -12.47 -11.96
C LYS A 111 11.64 -13.05 -10.71
N PHE A 112 11.84 -12.23 -9.68
CA PHE A 112 12.32 -12.64 -8.38
C PHE A 112 11.10 -12.92 -7.50
N SER A 113 10.78 -14.19 -7.26
CA SER A 113 9.70 -14.60 -6.37
C SER A 113 10.01 -14.15 -4.95
N ILE A 114 9.61 -12.93 -4.60
CA ILE A 114 9.85 -12.33 -3.28
C ILE A 114 9.17 -13.16 -2.17
N SER A 115 8.23 -14.03 -2.53
CA SER A 115 7.67 -15.11 -1.71
C SER A 115 8.75 -16.01 -1.10
N ILE A 116 9.81 -16.34 -1.85
CA ILE A 116 10.96 -17.13 -1.37
C ILE A 116 11.77 -16.36 -0.32
N VAL A 117 11.82 -15.03 -0.44
CA VAL A 117 12.53 -14.14 0.49
C VAL A 117 11.65 -13.80 1.71
N SER A 118 10.32 -13.89 1.58
CA SER A 118 9.37 -13.57 2.64
C SER A 118 9.55 -14.48 3.85
N ILE A 119 9.72 -15.80 3.65
CA ILE A 119 9.92 -16.74 4.77
C ILE A 119 11.23 -16.47 5.55
N PRO A 120 12.41 -16.30 4.91
CA PRO A 120 13.63 -15.84 5.59
C PRO A 120 13.45 -14.49 6.31
N LEU A 121 12.76 -13.53 5.70
CA LEU A 121 12.49 -12.23 6.33
C LEU A 121 11.62 -12.38 7.58
N LEU A 122 10.65 -13.31 7.62
CA LEU A 122 9.92 -13.63 8.84
C LEU A 122 10.84 -14.19 9.92
N GLY A 123 11.74 -15.11 9.54
CA GLY A 123 12.74 -15.68 10.45
C GLY A 123 13.65 -14.64 11.10
N ILE A 124 13.95 -13.55 10.39
CA ILE A 124 14.76 -12.43 10.91
C ILE A 124 13.89 -11.40 11.65
N GLY A 125 12.71 -11.09 11.12
CA GLY A 125 11.81 -10.06 11.65
C GLY A 125 11.23 -10.45 13.00
N LEU A 126 10.85 -11.72 13.19
CA LEU A 126 10.19 -12.18 14.40
C LEU A 126 11.08 -12.03 15.65
N PRO A 127 12.35 -12.48 15.69
CA PRO A 127 13.24 -12.22 16.83
C PRO A 127 13.46 -10.73 17.12
N LEU A 128 13.50 -9.88 16.08
CA LEU A 128 13.70 -8.44 16.23
C LEU A 128 12.51 -7.77 16.94
N ILE A 129 11.27 -8.23 16.71
CA ILE A 129 10.06 -7.72 17.38
C ILE A 129 10.14 -7.91 18.90
N PHE A 130 10.73 -9.02 19.36
CA PHE A 130 10.91 -9.32 20.79
C PHE A 130 12.13 -8.60 21.41
N SER A 131 12.83 -7.74 20.66
CA SER A 131 13.97 -7.01 21.20
C SER A 131 13.54 -5.98 22.24
N ALA A 132 14.30 -5.88 23.34
CA ALA A 132 14.09 -4.86 24.37
C ALA A 132 14.35 -3.41 23.86
N LYS A 133 15.02 -3.24 22.72
CA LYS A 133 15.31 -1.92 22.14
C LYS A 133 14.19 -1.48 21.19
N SER A 134 13.56 -0.35 21.48
CA SER A 134 12.43 0.22 20.69
C SER A 134 12.71 0.33 19.18
N LYS A 135 13.91 0.80 18.79
CA LYS A 135 14.31 0.90 17.37
C LYS A 135 14.42 -0.46 16.68
N ARG A 136 14.96 -1.49 17.36
CA ARG A 136 15.08 -2.85 16.81
C ARG A 136 13.72 -3.53 16.71
N LYS A 137 12.86 -3.33 17.71
CA LYS A 137 11.46 -3.79 17.69
C LYS A 137 10.72 -3.21 16.48
N SER A 138 10.81 -1.90 16.27
CA SER A 138 10.13 -1.22 15.16
C SER A 138 10.67 -1.67 13.79
N LEU A 139 11.98 -1.91 13.68
CA LEU A 139 12.57 -2.50 12.47
C LEU A 139 12.10 -3.94 12.25
N GLY A 140 11.97 -4.73 13.31
CA GLY A 140 11.41 -6.08 13.27
C GLY A 140 9.96 -6.08 12.79
N GLU A 141 9.13 -5.18 13.32
CA GLU A 141 7.74 -4.98 12.87
C GLU A 141 7.70 -4.60 11.38
N PHE A 142 8.55 -3.67 10.94
CA PHE A 142 8.65 -3.31 9.52
C PHE A 142 8.99 -4.52 8.63
N ILE A 143 10.06 -5.26 8.96
CA ILE A 143 10.50 -6.44 8.20
C ILE A 143 9.43 -7.53 8.18
N PHE A 144 8.81 -7.79 9.33
CA PHE A 144 7.74 -8.78 9.47
C PHE A 144 6.51 -8.39 8.67
N GLY A 145 6.07 -7.13 8.75
CA GLY A 145 4.96 -6.61 7.96
C GLY A 145 5.22 -6.68 6.47
N PHE A 146 6.44 -6.33 6.03
CA PHE A 146 6.87 -6.46 4.63
C PHE A 146 6.78 -7.91 4.15
N ALA A 147 7.29 -8.86 4.93
CA ALA A 147 7.21 -10.28 4.58
C ALA A 147 5.77 -10.84 4.57
N PHE A 148 4.92 -10.44 5.53
CA PHE A 148 3.49 -10.79 5.52
C PHE A 148 2.77 -10.20 4.31
N LEU A 149 3.06 -8.95 3.95
CA LEU A 149 2.47 -8.29 2.78
C LEU A 149 2.74 -9.12 1.52
N PHE A 150 3.99 -9.48 1.26
CA PHE A 150 4.32 -10.21 0.04
C PHE A 150 3.87 -11.68 0.05
N LEU A 151 3.90 -12.35 1.21
CA LEU A 151 3.32 -13.68 1.34
C LEU A 151 1.82 -13.67 1.04
N GLY A 152 1.10 -12.66 1.55
CA GLY A 152 -0.33 -12.49 1.28
C GLY A 152 -0.60 -12.19 -0.19
N LEU A 153 0.27 -11.41 -0.83
CA LEU A 153 0.18 -11.10 -2.26
C LEU A 153 0.37 -12.34 -3.15
N ASP A 154 1.33 -13.21 -2.80
CA ASP A 154 1.57 -14.47 -3.51
C ASP A 154 0.37 -15.41 -3.41
N LEU A 155 -0.18 -15.57 -2.20
CA LEU A 155 -1.38 -16.36 -1.95
C LEU A 155 -2.62 -15.78 -2.64
N LEU A 156 -2.76 -14.45 -2.69
CA LEU A 156 -3.82 -13.78 -3.43
C LEU A 156 -3.73 -14.11 -4.93
N LYS A 157 -2.52 -14.03 -5.49
CA LYS A 157 -2.26 -14.36 -6.89
C LYS A 157 -2.56 -15.82 -7.21
N SER A 158 -2.22 -16.77 -6.33
CA SER A 158 -2.52 -18.18 -6.54
C SER A 158 -4.01 -18.53 -6.35
N SER A 159 -4.73 -17.74 -5.54
CA SER A 159 -6.16 -17.94 -5.26
C SER A 159 -7.08 -17.31 -6.31
N MET A 160 -6.57 -16.40 -7.15
CA MET A 160 -7.33 -15.82 -8.24
C MET A 160 -7.45 -16.79 -9.42
N PRO A 161 -8.65 -16.96 -10.00
CA PRO A 161 -8.82 -17.79 -11.17
C PRO A 161 -7.96 -17.26 -12.31
N ASP A 162 -7.17 -18.12 -12.94
CA ASP A 162 -6.35 -17.73 -14.09
C ASP A 162 -7.24 -17.23 -15.23
N LEU A 163 -7.20 -15.91 -15.49
CA LEU A 163 -8.04 -15.27 -16.49
C LEU A 163 -7.72 -15.78 -17.90
N GLN A 164 -6.48 -16.21 -18.18
CA GLN A 164 -6.11 -16.68 -19.53
C GLN A 164 -6.68 -18.06 -19.84
N ASN A 165 -6.94 -18.86 -18.80
CA ASN A 165 -7.41 -20.24 -18.90
C ASN A 165 -8.90 -20.41 -18.54
N ASN A 166 -9.63 -19.31 -18.31
CA ASN A 166 -11.08 -19.32 -18.05
C ASN A 166 -11.87 -18.59 -19.17
N PRO A 167 -12.39 -19.32 -20.16
CA PRO A 167 -13.15 -18.75 -21.27
C PRO A 167 -14.36 -17.91 -20.86
N GLU A 168 -15.01 -18.27 -19.74
CA GLU A 168 -16.18 -17.54 -19.21
C GLU A 168 -15.81 -16.16 -18.65
N VAL A 169 -14.67 -16.06 -17.96
CA VAL A 169 -14.18 -14.78 -17.41
C VAL A 169 -13.69 -13.88 -18.55
N LEU A 170 -13.02 -14.45 -19.55
CA LEU A 170 -12.63 -13.71 -20.77
C LEU A 170 -13.84 -13.19 -21.53
N ALA A 171 -14.89 -14.01 -21.70
CA ALA A 171 -16.12 -13.61 -22.37
C ALA A 171 -16.88 -12.51 -21.59
N PHE A 172 -16.89 -12.60 -20.26
CA PHE A 172 -17.45 -11.57 -19.38
C PHE A 172 -16.67 -10.25 -19.52
N VAL A 173 -15.34 -10.29 -19.44
CA VAL A 173 -14.50 -9.08 -19.56
C VAL A 173 -14.56 -8.49 -20.97
N SER A 174 -14.53 -9.30 -22.03
CA SER A 174 -14.65 -8.82 -23.42
C SER A 174 -16.00 -8.13 -23.67
N GLY A 175 -17.09 -8.65 -23.11
CA GLY A 175 -18.43 -8.04 -23.22
C GLY A 175 -18.51 -6.62 -22.65
N PHE A 176 -17.69 -6.29 -21.64
CA PHE A 176 -17.58 -4.94 -21.11
C PHE A 176 -16.44 -4.11 -21.70
N SER A 177 -15.48 -4.73 -22.40
CA SER A 177 -14.28 -4.05 -22.90
C SER A 177 -14.51 -3.30 -24.21
N ASP A 178 -15.46 -3.75 -25.03
CA ASP A 178 -15.73 -3.19 -26.36
C ASP A 178 -16.73 -2.01 -26.39
N LEU A 179 -17.17 -1.53 -25.22
CA LEU A 179 -18.17 -0.44 -25.11
C LEU A 179 -17.56 0.98 -25.18
N GLY A 180 -16.26 1.10 -25.50
CA GLY A 180 -15.56 2.38 -25.64
C GLY A 180 -15.53 3.19 -24.33
N PHE A 181 -16.04 4.42 -24.35
CA PHE A 181 -16.06 5.30 -23.17
C PHE A 181 -16.91 4.74 -22.02
N LEU A 182 -17.97 3.98 -22.33
CA LEU A 182 -18.83 3.38 -21.31
C LEU A 182 -18.08 2.33 -20.48
N SER A 183 -17.17 1.58 -21.08
CA SER A 183 -16.28 0.65 -20.39
C SER A 183 -15.45 1.36 -19.32
N THR A 184 -14.87 2.51 -19.66
CA THR A 184 -14.07 3.32 -18.72
C THR A 184 -14.91 3.76 -17.53
N LEU A 185 -16.16 4.17 -17.75
CA LEU A 185 -17.06 4.58 -16.66
C LEU A 185 -17.43 3.41 -15.75
N ILE A 186 -17.71 2.24 -16.33
CA ILE A 186 -18.02 1.01 -15.57
C ILE A 186 -16.83 0.63 -14.69
N PHE A 187 -15.62 0.54 -15.26
CA PHE A 187 -14.42 0.21 -14.49
C PHE A 187 -14.08 1.26 -13.43
N LEU A 188 -14.34 2.55 -13.70
CA LEU A 188 -14.21 3.62 -12.71
C LEU A 188 -15.16 3.41 -11.53
N VAL A 189 -16.43 3.09 -11.78
CA VAL A 189 -17.41 2.83 -10.71
C VAL A 189 -17.02 1.59 -9.91
N ILE A 190 -16.62 0.50 -10.58
CA ILE A 190 -16.16 -0.72 -9.92
C ILE A 190 -14.96 -0.43 -9.01
N GLY A 191 -13.92 0.23 -9.53
CA GLY A 191 -12.74 0.60 -8.75
C GLY A 191 -13.07 1.53 -7.58
N THR A 192 -14.03 2.46 -7.77
CA THR A 192 -14.51 3.35 -6.70
C THR A 192 -15.20 2.56 -5.59
N VAL A 193 -16.14 1.68 -5.94
CA VAL A 193 -16.85 0.82 -4.98
C VAL A 193 -15.87 -0.08 -4.23
N LEU A 194 -14.91 -0.69 -4.93
CA LEU A 194 -13.90 -1.54 -4.33
C LEU A 194 -13.04 -0.74 -3.35
N THR A 195 -12.63 0.48 -3.71
CA THR A 195 -11.88 1.37 -2.81
C THR A 195 -12.68 1.76 -1.56
N VAL A 196 -13.98 2.02 -1.71
CA VAL A 196 -14.87 2.35 -0.58
C VAL A 196 -15.02 1.18 0.38
N ILE A 197 -15.17 -0.04 -0.14
CA ILE A 197 -15.33 -1.25 0.67
C ILE A 197 -14.03 -1.58 1.41
N VAL A 198 -12.90 -1.57 0.69
CA VAL A 198 -11.60 -1.95 1.23
C VAL A 198 -11.01 -0.84 2.11
N GLN A 199 -11.49 0.40 1.97
CA GLN A 199 -11.00 1.60 2.66
C GLN A 199 -9.48 1.82 2.54
N SER A 200 -8.85 1.23 1.52
CA SER A 200 -7.42 1.34 1.26
C SER A 200 -7.19 1.42 -0.25
N SER A 201 -6.70 2.57 -0.70
CA SER A 201 -6.32 2.80 -2.10
C SER A 201 -5.18 1.88 -2.52
N SER A 202 -4.19 1.67 -1.65
CA SER A 202 -3.04 0.79 -1.90
C SER A 202 -3.47 -0.67 -2.06
N ALA A 203 -4.44 -1.13 -1.24
CA ALA A 203 -4.99 -2.47 -1.38
C ALA A 203 -5.80 -2.65 -2.66
N THR A 204 -6.58 -1.63 -3.03
CA THR A 204 -7.37 -1.62 -4.27
C THR A 204 -6.45 -1.69 -5.50
N VAL A 205 -5.34 -0.94 -5.49
CA VAL A 205 -4.32 -1.02 -6.55
C VAL A 205 -3.69 -2.41 -6.61
N ALA A 206 -3.38 -3.02 -5.46
CA ALA A 206 -2.85 -4.38 -5.42
C ALA A 206 -3.82 -5.37 -6.09
N ILE A 207 -5.09 -5.35 -5.69
CA ILE A 207 -6.14 -6.22 -6.24
C ILE A 207 -6.32 -6.02 -7.76
N THR A 208 -6.17 -4.78 -8.24
CA THR A 208 -6.33 -4.46 -9.67
C THR A 208 -5.14 -4.90 -10.52
N LEU A 209 -3.95 -5.04 -9.92
CA LEU A 209 -2.73 -5.44 -10.61
C LEU A 209 -2.53 -6.97 -10.70
N ILE A 210 -3.26 -7.74 -9.87
CA ILE A 210 -3.28 -9.21 -9.91
C ILE A 210 -4.25 -9.64 -11.02
#